data_AF-A0A428N5I0-F1
#
_entry.id   AF-A0A428N5I0-F1
#
_cell.length_a   1.000
_cell.length_b   1.000
_cell.length_c   1.000
_cell.angle_alpha   90.00
_cell.angle_beta   90.00
_cell.angle_gamma   90.00
#
_symmetry.space_group_name_H-M   'P 1'
#
loop_
_entity.id
_entity.type
_entity.pdbx_description
1 polymer ?
#
loop_
_entity_poly.entity_id
_entity_poly.type
_entity_poly.pdbx_seq_one_letter_code
_entity_poly.pdbx_strand_id
1 'polypeptide(L)'
;GYESPRIAVCGINPHAGENGLFGYGEEEKQLIPGIEESKKEGICVEGPYPADTLFFRAVRGDFDIVVACYHDQGHGPVKVLGLEAGVNITVGLRYNIIRTSVDHGTAFDIAGKNVADERSLQAAIRSAVDLAPK
;
A
#
# COMPACT_ATOMS: atom_id res chain seq x y z
N GLY A 1 -4.41 0.60 -17.09
CA GLY A 1 -3.51 0.80 -15.94
C GLY A 1 -2.47 1.84 -16.28
N TYR A 2 -1.55 2.14 -15.36
CA TYR A 2 -0.38 2.99 -15.64
C TYR A 2 0.65 2.19 -16.43
N GLU A 3 1.17 2.75 -17.53
CA GLU A 3 2.22 2.09 -18.34
C GLU A 3 3.56 2.00 -17.60
N SER A 4 3.87 3.00 -16.77
CA SER A 4 5.07 3.04 -15.93
C SER A 4 4.72 3.64 -14.57
N PRO A 5 4.15 2.86 -13.64
CA PRO A 5 3.78 3.37 -12.31
C PRO A 5 5.03 3.72 -11.51
N ARG A 6 5.03 4.89 -10.85
CA ARG A 6 6.09 5.34 -9.95
C ARG A 6 5.86 4.72 -8.57
N ILE A 7 6.74 3.82 -8.19
CA ILE A 7 6.66 3.06 -6.94
C ILE A 7 7.69 3.59 -5.96
N ALA A 8 7.29 3.85 -4.72
CA ALA A 8 8.20 4.17 -3.63
C ALA A 8 8.21 3.08 -2.57
N VAL A 9 9.38 2.77 -2.04
CA VAL A 9 9.57 1.80 -0.96
C VAL A 9 9.92 2.52 0.33
N CYS A 10 9.23 2.22 1.43
CA CYS A 10 9.60 2.67 2.76
C CYS A 10 10.90 2.00 3.22
N GLY A 11 11.71 2.69 4.03
CA GLY A 11 12.68 2.04 4.91
C GLY A 11 11.98 1.22 5.99
N ILE A 12 12.67 0.22 6.53
CA ILE A 12 12.15 -0.57 7.66
C ILE A 12 12.38 0.19 8.97
N ASN A 13 13.51 0.88 9.07
CA ASN A 13 13.92 1.69 10.21
C ASN A 13 13.46 3.15 10.05
N PRO A 14 13.31 3.90 11.17
CA PRO A 14 13.12 5.34 11.12
C PRO A 14 14.19 6.01 10.26
N HIS A 15 13.84 7.08 9.54
CA HIS A 15 14.75 7.79 8.64
C HIS A 15 15.43 6.89 7.60
N ALA A 16 14.82 5.74 7.25
CA ALA A 16 15.43 4.72 6.38
C ALA A 16 16.85 4.35 6.82
N GLY A 17 17.03 4.13 8.12
CA GLY A 17 18.27 3.69 8.73
C GLY A 17 19.27 4.82 9.05
N GLU A 18 19.00 6.06 8.64
CA GLU A 18 19.86 7.24 8.92
C GLU A 18 21.35 6.96 8.61
N ASN A 19 21.63 6.49 7.40
CA ASN A 19 22.98 6.08 6.96
C ASN A 19 23.65 5.03 7.88
N GLY A 20 22.84 4.11 8.41
CA GLY A 20 23.29 3.04 9.31
C GLY A 20 23.38 3.43 10.78
N LEU A 21 22.95 4.65 11.16
CA LEU A 21 22.85 5.05 12.57
C LEU A 21 21.66 4.39 13.27
N PHE A 22 20.60 4.07 12.52
CA PHE A 22 19.42 3.36 13.02
C PHE A 22 19.29 1.99 12.37
N GLY A 23 19.13 0.95 13.19
CA GLY A 23 19.04 -0.44 12.75
C GLY A 23 20.40 -1.13 12.65
N TYR A 24 20.42 -2.30 12.02
CA TYR A 24 21.59 -3.17 11.83
C TYR A 24 21.96 -3.36 10.36
N GLY A 25 21.56 -2.38 9.54
CA GLY A 25 21.79 -2.31 8.10
C GLY A 25 20.80 -3.12 7.28
N GLU A 26 19.54 -3.19 7.72
CA GLU A 26 18.46 -3.88 7.01
C GLU A 26 18.17 -3.20 5.66
N GLU A 27 18.20 -1.87 5.58
CA GLU A 27 18.07 -1.12 4.33
C GLU A 27 19.12 -1.55 3.30
N GLU A 28 20.40 -1.53 3.66
CA GLU A 28 21.51 -1.81 2.75
C GLU A 28 21.61 -3.30 2.39
N LYS A 29 21.27 -4.19 3.33
CA LYS A 29 21.39 -5.64 3.11
C LYS A 29 20.17 -6.24 2.42
N GLN A 30 18.99 -5.63 2.54
CA GLN A 30 17.73 -6.22 2.06
C GLN A 30 16.99 -5.31 1.07
N LEU A 31 16.68 -4.07 1.46
CA LEU A 31 15.81 -3.20 0.66
C LEU A 31 16.52 -2.65 -0.58
N ILE A 32 17.71 -2.06 -0.43
CA ILE A 32 18.48 -1.50 -1.54
C ILE A 32 18.76 -2.57 -2.61
N PRO A 33 19.25 -3.78 -2.29
CA PRO A 33 19.43 -4.82 -3.30
C PRO A 33 18.15 -5.18 -4.05
N GLY A 34 17.01 -5.29 -3.35
CA GLY A 34 15.72 -5.59 -3.98
C GLY A 34 15.20 -4.46 -4.89
N ILE A 35 15.39 -3.21 -4.48
CA ILE A 35 15.04 -2.02 -5.28
C ILE A 35 15.92 -1.95 -6.53
N GLU A 36 17.23 -2.14 -6.39
CA GLU A 36 18.15 -2.10 -7.53
C GLU A 36 17.90 -3.26 -8.51
N GLU A 37 17.56 -4.45 -8.02
CA GLU A 37 17.15 -5.55 -8.90
C GLU A 37 15.85 -5.24 -9.65
N SER A 38 14.85 -4.70 -8.95
CA SER A 38 13.59 -4.28 -9.56
C SER A 38 13.80 -3.20 -10.63
N LYS A 39 14.72 -2.26 -10.40
CA LYS A 39 15.10 -1.25 -11.42
C LYS A 39 15.72 -1.88 -12.65
N LYS A 40 16.57 -2.91 -12.50
CA LYS A 40 17.16 -3.64 -13.64
C LYS A 40 16.10 -4.37 -14.46
N GLU A 41 15.00 -4.79 -13.84
CA GLU A 41 13.83 -5.36 -14.51
C GLU A 41 12.96 -4.28 -15.21
N GLY A 42 13.32 -3.00 -15.12
CA GLY A 42 12.62 -1.89 -15.75
C GLY A 42 11.46 -1.33 -14.92
N ILE A 43 11.34 -1.72 -13.65
CA ILE A 43 10.31 -1.19 -12.75
C ILE A 43 10.73 0.22 -12.30
N CYS A 44 9.84 1.20 -12.44
CA CYS A 44 10.06 2.57 -11.96
C CYS A 44 9.87 2.60 -10.42
N VAL A 45 10.91 2.19 -9.70
CA VAL A 45 10.91 2.11 -8.23
C VAL A 45 12.06 2.90 -7.62
N GLU A 46 11.78 3.62 -6.53
CA GLU A 46 12.78 4.35 -5.74
C GLU A 46 12.59 4.18 -4.22
N GLY A 47 13.66 4.46 -3.46
CA GLY A 47 13.74 4.27 -2.02
C GLY A 47 15.06 3.59 -1.60
N PRO A 48 15.15 3.12 -0.34
CA PRO A 48 14.14 3.26 0.71
C PRO A 48 14.01 4.71 1.18
N TYR A 49 12.79 5.17 1.46
CA TYR A 49 12.53 6.50 2.03
C TYR A 49 12.01 6.44 3.47
N PRO A 50 12.25 7.48 4.28
CA PRO A 50 11.60 7.64 5.58
C PRO A 50 10.07 7.62 5.43
N ALA A 51 9.42 6.66 6.10
CA ALA A 51 7.99 6.43 5.94
C ALA A 51 7.14 7.66 6.32
N ASP A 52 7.51 8.36 7.39
CA ASP A 52 6.86 9.59 7.88
C ASP A 52 6.76 10.70 6.81
N THR A 53 7.78 10.81 5.96
CA THR A 53 7.78 11.78 4.84
C THR A 53 7.16 11.21 3.56
N LEU A 54 7.26 9.89 3.35
CA LEU A 54 6.87 9.26 2.10
C LEU A 54 5.36 9.33 1.84
N PHE A 55 4.52 9.09 2.87
CA PHE A 55 3.07 9.15 2.68
C PHE A 55 2.58 10.56 2.32
N PHE A 56 3.23 11.61 2.85
CA PHE A 56 2.94 12.97 2.43
C PHE A 56 3.27 13.20 0.94
N ARG A 57 4.44 12.72 0.48
CA ARG A 57 4.83 12.79 -0.94
C ARG A 57 3.87 12.03 -1.85
N ALA A 58 3.41 10.85 -1.42
CA ALA A 58 2.44 10.05 -2.16
C ALA A 58 1.10 10.79 -2.30
N VAL A 59 0.58 11.41 -1.23
CA VAL A 59 -0.64 12.23 -1.28
C VAL A 59 -0.49 13.45 -2.19
N ARG A 60 0.73 14.02 -2.28
CA ARG A 60 1.05 15.11 -3.21
C ARG A 60 1.09 14.67 -4.69
N GLY A 61 1.07 13.37 -4.96
CA GLY A 61 1.11 12.82 -6.32
C GLY A 61 2.52 12.54 -6.86
N ASP A 62 3.54 12.54 -5.99
CA ASP A 62 4.91 12.18 -6.36
C ASP A 62 5.00 10.70 -6.78
N PHE A 63 4.14 9.85 -6.21
CA PHE A 63 4.12 8.39 -6.39
C PHE A 63 2.72 7.86 -6.63
N ASP A 64 2.65 6.76 -7.38
CA ASP A 64 1.40 6.07 -7.68
C ASP A 64 1.17 4.89 -6.72
N ILE A 65 2.26 4.28 -6.21
CA ILE A 65 2.22 3.16 -5.24
C ILE A 65 3.27 3.38 -4.16
N VAL A 66 2.91 3.08 -2.90
CA VAL A 66 3.85 2.98 -1.77
C VAL A 66 3.90 1.54 -1.28
N VAL A 67 5.12 1.00 -1.15
CA VAL A 67 5.41 -0.30 -0.53
C VAL A 67 5.88 -0.05 0.90
N ALA A 68 4.99 -0.29 1.86
CA ALA A 68 5.34 -0.31 3.28
C ALA A 68 6.01 -1.65 3.65
N CYS A 69 6.99 -1.61 4.55
CA CYS A 69 7.69 -2.79 5.05
C CYS A 69 6.83 -3.64 5.99
N TYR A 70 5.85 -3.04 6.68
CA TYR A 70 4.95 -3.74 7.59
C TYR A 70 3.59 -3.06 7.71
N HIS A 71 2.63 -3.79 8.30
CA HIS A 71 1.20 -3.42 8.31
C HIS A 71 0.95 -2.01 8.85
N ASP A 72 1.35 -1.73 10.09
CA ASP A 72 1.02 -0.45 10.73
C ASP A 72 1.77 0.74 10.12
N GLN A 73 2.91 0.51 9.47
CA GLN A 73 3.64 1.54 8.71
C GLN A 73 2.79 2.09 7.57
N GLY A 74 2.02 1.24 6.90
CA GLY A 74 1.13 1.63 5.80
C GLY A 74 -0.28 1.98 6.25
N HIS A 75 -0.87 1.16 7.11
CA HIS A 75 -2.26 1.34 7.53
C HIS A 75 -2.46 2.58 8.41
N GLY A 76 -1.48 2.95 9.25
CA GLY A 76 -1.57 4.14 10.09
C GLY A 76 -1.81 5.40 9.26
N PRO A 77 -0.89 5.76 8.34
CA PRO A 77 -1.05 6.93 7.48
C PRO A 77 -2.30 6.89 6.61
N VAL A 78 -2.60 5.75 5.97
CA VAL A 78 -3.80 5.59 5.10
C VAL A 78 -5.09 5.89 5.85
N LYS A 79 -5.23 5.42 7.11
CA LYS A 79 -6.41 5.68 7.94
C LYS A 79 -6.49 7.13 8.40
N VAL A 80 -5.36 7.75 8.75
CA VAL A 80 -5.32 9.18 9.16
C VAL A 80 -5.72 10.10 8.01
N LEU A 81 -5.39 9.74 6.78
CA LEU A 81 -5.79 10.50 5.58
C LEU A 81 -7.29 10.46 5.29
N GLY A 82 -8.08 9.73 6.09
CA GLY A 82 -9.54 9.75 5.98
C GLY A 82 -10.05 9.18 4.66
N LEU A 83 -9.35 8.19 4.11
CA LEU A 83 -9.82 7.42 2.95
C LEU A 83 -11.02 6.56 3.39
N GLU A 84 -12.19 7.17 3.54
CA GLU A 84 -13.44 6.51 3.94
C GLU A 84 -13.85 5.39 2.96
N ALA A 85 -13.31 5.41 1.74
CA ALA A 85 -13.53 4.42 0.69
C ALA A 85 -12.29 3.56 0.40
N GLY A 86 -11.47 3.27 1.42
CA GLY A 86 -10.38 2.29 1.30
C GLY A 86 -10.90 0.93 0.83
N VAL A 87 -10.24 0.35 -0.18
CA VAL A 87 -10.52 -1.00 -0.69
C VAL A 87 -9.27 -1.85 -0.52
N ASN A 88 -9.43 -3.01 0.11
CA ASN A 88 -8.36 -4.00 0.17
C ASN A 88 -8.37 -4.82 -1.12
N ILE A 89 -7.26 -4.78 -1.87
CA ILE A 89 -7.09 -5.52 -3.12
C ILE A 89 -5.96 -6.53 -2.93
N THR A 90 -6.22 -7.80 -3.23
CA THR A 90 -5.17 -8.83 -3.20
C THR A 90 -4.58 -9.01 -4.59
N VAL A 91 -3.30 -8.68 -4.72
CA VAL A 91 -2.52 -8.83 -5.95
C VAL A 91 -1.74 -10.15 -5.96
N GLY A 92 -1.42 -10.66 -7.15
CA GLY A 92 -0.59 -11.87 -7.30
C GLY A 92 -1.33 -13.21 -7.15
N LEU A 93 -2.67 -13.20 -7.13
CA LEU A 93 -3.45 -14.44 -7.10
C LEU A 93 -3.31 -15.23 -8.41
N ARG A 94 -3.27 -16.56 -8.27
CA ARG A 94 -3.23 -17.49 -9.42
C ARG A 94 -4.55 -17.48 -10.17
N TYR A 95 -4.50 -17.93 -11.43
CA TYR A 95 -5.67 -18.09 -12.30
C TYR A 95 -6.42 -16.79 -12.60
N ASN A 96 -5.72 -15.64 -12.57
CA ASN A 96 -6.29 -14.31 -12.81
C ASN A 96 -7.51 -14.00 -11.93
N ILE A 97 -7.52 -14.52 -10.70
CA ILE A 97 -8.59 -14.25 -9.74
C ILE A 97 -8.46 -12.82 -9.25
N ILE A 98 -9.53 -12.05 -9.44
CA ILE A 98 -9.67 -10.71 -8.86
C ILE A 98 -10.32 -10.86 -7.49
N ARG A 99 -9.64 -10.37 -6.45
CA ARG A 99 -10.17 -10.34 -5.09
C ARG A 99 -10.04 -8.95 -4.51
N THR A 100 -11.19 -8.35 -4.23
CA THR A 100 -11.34 -7.12 -3.45
C THR A 100 -12.06 -7.43 -2.14
N SER A 101 -11.93 -6.56 -1.15
CA SER A 101 -12.55 -6.69 0.16
C SER A 101 -12.77 -5.32 0.79
N VAL A 102 -13.73 -5.27 1.72
CA VAL A 102 -13.93 -4.14 2.63
C VAL A 102 -12.71 -3.93 3.52
N ASP A 103 -12.55 -2.71 4.04
CA ASP A 103 -11.46 -2.32 4.96
C ASP A 103 -11.88 -2.26 6.44
N HIS A 104 -13.11 -2.69 6.76
CA HIS A 104 -13.63 -2.78 8.12
C HIS A 104 -13.69 -4.22 8.64
N GLY A 105 -13.80 -4.36 9.96
CA GLY A 105 -14.01 -5.64 10.64
C GLY A 105 -15.47 -6.11 10.61
N THR A 106 -15.79 -7.11 11.42
CA THR A 106 -17.12 -7.75 11.44
C THR A 106 -18.21 -6.92 12.12
N ALA A 107 -17.86 -5.95 12.96
CA ALA A 107 -18.80 -5.06 13.66
C ALA A 107 -19.99 -5.79 14.32
N PHE A 108 -19.71 -6.83 15.11
CA PHE A 108 -20.73 -7.70 15.71
C PHE A 108 -21.73 -6.95 16.59
N ASP A 109 -21.31 -5.85 17.20
CA ASP A 109 -22.13 -4.99 18.04
C ASP A 109 -23.28 -4.31 17.28
N ILE A 110 -23.19 -4.19 15.95
CA ILE A 110 -24.24 -3.60 15.09
C ILE A 110 -24.95 -4.63 14.19
N ALA A 111 -24.57 -5.91 14.28
CA ALA A 111 -25.19 -6.97 13.49
C ALA A 111 -26.71 -7.03 13.73
N GLY A 112 -27.49 -7.04 12.65
CA GLY A 112 -28.96 -7.07 12.69
C GLY A 112 -29.63 -5.74 13.08
N LYS A 113 -28.88 -4.67 13.32
CA LYS A 113 -29.44 -3.35 13.69
C LYS A 113 -29.77 -2.45 12.50
N ASN A 114 -29.41 -2.85 11.27
CA ASN A 114 -29.60 -2.05 10.04
C ASN A 114 -28.96 -0.64 10.11
N VAL A 115 -27.79 -0.52 10.75
CA VAL A 115 -27.04 0.75 10.87
C VAL A 115 -25.62 0.66 10.28
N ALA A 116 -25.28 -0.44 9.60
CA ALA A 116 -23.98 -0.59 8.96
C ALA A 116 -23.89 0.30 7.71
N ASP A 117 -22.70 0.87 7.48
CA ASP A 117 -22.40 1.67 6.30
C ASP A 117 -21.88 0.78 5.17
N GLU A 118 -22.59 0.72 4.05
CA GLU A 118 -22.25 -0.12 2.90
C GLU A 118 -21.21 0.48 1.95
N ARG A 119 -20.77 1.73 2.15
CA ARG A 119 -19.90 2.46 1.19
C ARG A 119 -18.60 1.71 0.88
N SER A 120 -17.97 1.08 1.86
CA SER A 120 -16.75 0.28 1.65
C SER A 120 -17.02 -0.96 0.79
N LEU A 121 -18.15 -1.64 0.98
CA LEU A 121 -18.54 -2.78 0.15
C LEU A 121 -18.85 -2.36 -1.28
N GLN A 122 -19.58 -1.25 -1.46
CA GLN A 122 -19.85 -0.70 -2.79
C GLN A 122 -18.56 -0.32 -3.52
N ALA A 123 -17.61 0.31 -2.82
CA ALA A 123 -16.30 0.63 -3.37
C ALA A 123 -15.53 -0.65 -3.78
N ALA A 124 -15.52 -1.67 -2.93
CA ALA A 124 -14.86 -2.95 -3.23
C ALA A 124 -15.45 -3.65 -4.46
N ILE A 125 -16.78 -3.63 -4.62
CA ILE A 125 -17.46 -4.18 -5.80
C ILE A 125 -17.09 -3.39 -7.06
N ARG A 126 -17.13 -2.05 -6.99
CA ARG A 126 -16.74 -1.18 -8.13
C ARG A 126 -15.30 -1.44 -8.56
N SER A 127 -14.37 -1.50 -7.61
CA SER A 127 -12.96 -1.83 -7.91
C SER A 127 -12.81 -3.20 -8.56
N ALA A 128 -13.60 -4.21 -8.15
CA ALA A 128 -13.56 -5.52 -8.79
C ALA A 128 -14.04 -5.47 -10.26
N VAL A 129 -15.08 -4.68 -10.54
CA VAL A 129 -15.60 -4.47 -11.91
C VAL A 129 -14.57 -3.71 -12.76
N ASP A 130 -13.95 -2.66 -12.21
CA ASP A 130 -12.94 -1.87 -12.93
C ASP A 130 -11.68 -2.66 -13.27
N LEU A 131 -11.33 -3.63 -12.42
CA LEU A 131 -10.20 -4.55 -12.63
C LEU A 131 -10.55 -5.75 -13.53
N ALA A 132 -11.84 -6.00 -13.79
CA ALA A 132 -12.27 -7.13 -14.59
C ALA A 132 -11.76 -7.01 -16.04
N PRO A 133 -11.35 -8.12 -16.68
CA PRO A 133 -11.04 -8.11 -18.10
C PRO A 133 -12.24 -7.61 -18.92
N LYS A 134 -11.96 -6.80 -19.94
CA LYS A 134 -12.96 -6.34 -20.92
C LYS A 134 -13.12 -7.33 -22.05
#